data_AF-A0A378F3R9-F1
#
_entry.id   AF-A0A378F3R9-F1
#
_cell.length_a   1.000
_cell.length_b   1.000
_cell.length_c   1.000
_cell.angle_alpha   90.00
_cell.angle_beta   90.00
_cell.angle_gamma   90.00
#
_symmetry.space_group_name_H-M   'P 1'
#
loop_
_entity.id
_entity.type
_entity.pdbx_description
1 polymer ?
#
loop_
_entity_poly.entity_id
_entity_poly.type
_entity_poly.pdbx_seq_one_letter_code
_entity_poly.pdbx_strand_id
1 'polypeptide(L)'
;MSDFCAACALEAVVLNRAAPGFVGNRLQFALLREALHIVHSGIASPEVVDQVMRASLGRRYAMVGPLEAADMTGLATVQDICQHLLPELASGTEMMSLVAEKVARGDTRRPQRARLLPLGRGPAPAHPVAPGTPAALRPETLVSRSVPLQ
;
A
#
# COMPACT_ATOMS: atom_id res chain seq x y z
N MET A 1 6.60 -8.81 31.71
CA MET A 1 7.04 -8.81 30.29
C MET A 1 7.03 -7.39 29.74
N SER A 2 5.91 -6.65 29.86
CA SER A 2 5.86 -5.22 29.51
C SER A 2 6.91 -4.39 30.25
N ASP A 3 7.13 -4.68 31.53
CA ASP A 3 8.11 -3.96 32.37
C ASP A 3 9.57 -4.14 31.89
N PHE A 4 9.87 -5.28 31.26
CA PHE A 4 11.19 -5.54 30.68
C PHE A 4 11.39 -4.77 29.36
N CYS A 5 10.38 -4.73 28.50
CA CYS A 5 10.41 -3.94 27.27
C CYS A 5 10.57 -2.44 27.59
N ALA A 6 9.84 -1.94 28.58
CA ALA A 6 9.94 -0.56 29.03
C ALA A 6 11.35 -0.22 29.58
N ALA A 7 11.96 -1.14 30.35
CA ALA A 7 13.35 -0.99 30.82
C ALA A 7 14.38 -0.93 29.69
N CYS A 8 14.06 -1.50 28.51
CA CYS A 8 14.88 -1.44 27.30
C CYS A 8 14.49 -0.32 26.33
N ALA A 9 13.61 0.62 26.74
CA ALA A 9 13.05 1.66 25.87
C ALA A 9 12.35 1.12 24.60
N LEU A 10 11.78 -0.08 24.69
CA LEU A 10 10.96 -0.68 23.66
C LEU A 10 9.48 -0.51 24.01
N GLU A 11 8.68 -0.13 23.03
CA GLU A 11 7.24 -0.08 23.17
C GLU A 11 6.65 -1.49 22.97
N ALA A 12 5.98 -2.01 24.00
CA ALA A 12 5.34 -3.32 23.95
C ALA A 12 3.91 -3.18 23.43
N VAL A 13 3.60 -3.82 22.30
CA VAL A 13 2.24 -3.90 21.76
C VAL A 13 1.61 -5.25 22.12
N VAL A 14 0.53 -5.22 22.89
CA VAL A 14 -0.17 -6.43 23.34
C VAL A 14 -1.21 -6.87 22.32
N LEU A 15 -1.20 -8.15 21.96
CA LEU A 15 -2.19 -8.75 21.07
C LEU A 15 -3.26 -9.48 21.88
N ASN A 16 -4.53 -9.28 21.51
CA ASN A 16 -5.65 -10.00 22.13
C ASN A 16 -5.62 -11.52 21.82
N ARG A 17 -5.06 -11.90 20.67
CA ARG A 17 -4.87 -13.30 20.26
C ARG A 17 -3.64 -13.42 19.38
N ALA A 18 -3.03 -14.61 19.38
CA ALA A 18 -2.01 -14.94 18.40
C ALA A 18 -2.61 -14.91 16.98
N ALA A 19 -1.88 -14.29 16.06
CA ALA A 19 -2.19 -14.29 14.64
C ALA A 19 -0.96 -14.75 13.87
N PRO A 20 -1.09 -15.63 12.85
CA PRO A 20 0.03 -15.97 11.98
C PRO A 20 0.62 -14.71 11.36
N GLY A 21 1.94 -14.53 11.52
CA GLY A 21 2.67 -13.34 11.08
C GLY A 21 2.53 -12.12 11.99
N PHE A 22 1.79 -12.18 13.10
CA PHE A 22 1.46 -11.03 13.95
C PHE A 22 0.76 -9.90 13.15
N VAL A 23 0.47 -8.76 13.79
CA VAL A 23 -0.24 -7.66 13.12
C VAL A 23 0.63 -6.99 12.05
N GLY A 24 1.92 -6.78 12.35
CA GLY A 24 2.85 -6.10 11.46
C GLY A 24 3.00 -6.76 10.09
N ASN A 25 3.30 -8.07 10.04
CA ASN A 25 3.45 -8.74 8.74
C ASN A 25 2.14 -8.79 7.96
N ARG A 26 0.98 -8.89 8.63
CA ARG A 26 -0.32 -8.86 7.93
C ARG A 26 -0.53 -7.54 7.19
N LEU A 27 -0.25 -6.41 7.85
CA LEU A 27 -0.32 -5.09 7.22
C LEU A 27 0.72 -4.94 6.10
N GLN A 28 1.96 -5.38 6.37
CA GLN A 28 3.05 -5.31 5.39
C GLN A 28 2.75 -6.09 4.11
N PHE A 29 2.27 -7.33 4.22
CA PHE A 29 2.01 -8.16 3.05
C PHE A 29 0.71 -7.79 2.32
N ALA A 30 -0.28 -7.21 3.03
CA ALA A 30 -1.44 -6.61 2.36
C ALA A 30 -1.01 -5.42 1.47
N LEU A 31 -0.16 -4.54 2.00
CA LEU A 31 0.40 -3.42 1.23
C LEU A 31 1.29 -3.90 0.08
N LEU A 32 2.17 -4.87 0.34
CA LEU A 32 3.07 -5.42 -0.69
C LEU A 32 2.28 -6.06 -1.83
N ARG A 33 1.20 -6.79 -1.53
CA ARG A 33 0.33 -7.39 -2.54
C ARG A 33 -0.20 -6.33 -3.50
N GLU A 34 -0.70 -5.22 -2.98
CA GLU A 34 -1.24 -4.13 -3.80
C GLU A 34 -0.14 -3.40 -4.58
N ALA A 35 1.02 -3.15 -3.95
CA ALA A 35 2.17 -2.56 -4.63
C ALA A 35 2.63 -3.40 -5.83
N LEU A 36 2.65 -4.73 -5.68
CA LEU A 36 2.96 -5.66 -6.77
C LEU A 36 1.90 -5.60 -7.86
N HIS A 37 0.62 -5.54 -7.50
CA HIS A 37 -0.47 -5.40 -8.45
C HIS A 37 -0.37 -4.12 -9.28
N ILE A 38 -0.16 -2.97 -8.65
CA ILE A 38 0.01 -1.68 -9.32
C ILE A 38 1.12 -1.72 -10.36
N VAL A 39 2.28 -2.30 -10.00
CA VAL A 39 3.41 -2.42 -10.93
C VAL A 39 3.11 -3.42 -12.05
N HIS A 40 2.54 -4.57 -11.72
CA HIS A 40 2.21 -5.62 -12.68
C HIS A 40 1.18 -5.15 -13.72
N SER A 41 0.16 -4.43 -13.27
CA SER A 41 -0.88 -3.82 -14.11
C SER A 41 -0.39 -2.60 -14.90
N GLY A 42 0.86 -2.16 -14.67
CA GLY A 42 1.47 -1.03 -15.38
C GLY A 42 0.94 0.35 -14.95
N ILE A 43 0.21 0.43 -13.82
CA ILE A 43 -0.37 1.68 -13.30
C ILE A 43 0.74 2.64 -12.87
N ALA A 44 1.82 2.12 -12.27
CA ALA A 44 2.97 2.91 -11.86
C ALA A 44 4.26 2.09 -11.85
N SER A 45 5.42 2.78 -11.92
CA SER A 45 6.71 2.12 -11.71
C SER A 45 6.95 1.84 -10.22
N PRO A 46 7.83 0.89 -9.87
CA PRO A 46 8.20 0.62 -8.48
C PRO A 46 8.68 1.86 -7.72
N GLU A 47 9.42 2.75 -8.40
CA GLU A 47 9.95 3.99 -7.83
C GLU A 47 8.83 4.96 -7.45
N VAL A 48 7.80 5.05 -8.28
CA VAL A 48 6.62 5.88 -8.02
C VAL A 48 5.85 5.33 -6.83
N VAL A 49 5.62 4.03 -6.77
CA VAL A 49 4.94 3.39 -5.62
C VAL A 49 5.69 3.66 -4.31
N ASP A 50 7.00 3.45 -4.29
CA ASP A 50 7.84 3.74 -3.14
C ASP A 50 7.86 5.22 -2.76
N GLN A 51 7.81 6.12 -3.75
CA GLN A 51 7.77 7.55 -3.52
C GLN A 51 6.43 7.96 -2.90
N VAL A 52 5.30 7.45 -3.39
CA VAL A 52 3.97 7.68 -2.80
C VAL A 52 3.93 7.18 -1.36
N MET A 53 4.49 6.00 -1.08
CA MET A 53 4.56 5.49 0.29
C MET A 53 5.41 6.39 1.18
N ARG A 54 6.64 6.75 0.79
CA ARG A 54 7.52 7.58 1.63
C ARG A 54 7.05 9.03 1.74
N ALA A 55 6.37 9.56 0.73
CA ALA A 55 5.94 10.95 0.66
C ALA A 55 4.50 11.21 1.12
N SER A 56 3.68 10.17 1.28
CA SER A 56 2.27 10.36 1.63
C SER A 56 1.84 9.34 2.68
N LEU A 57 1.51 8.12 2.26
CA LEU A 57 0.86 7.14 3.13
C LEU A 57 1.72 6.74 4.33
N GLY A 58 3.01 6.50 4.13
CA GLY A 58 3.94 6.15 5.20
C GLY A 58 4.13 7.27 6.22
N ARG A 59 4.20 8.53 5.78
CA ARG A 59 4.23 9.67 6.71
C ARG A 59 2.93 9.83 7.48
N ARG A 60 1.79 9.68 6.80
CA ARG A 60 0.48 9.74 7.43
C ARG A 60 0.36 8.68 8.52
N TYR A 61 0.64 7.42 8.18
CA TYR A 61 0.50 6.31 9.12
C TYR A 61 1.56 6.26 10.21
N ALA A 62 2.71 6.93 10.03
CA ALA A 62 3.67 7.12 11.11
C ALA A 62 3.18 8.12 12.17
N MET A 63 2.33 9.09 11.78
CA MET A 63 1.80 10.11 12.69
C MET A 63 0.42 9.77 13.25
N VAL A 64 -0.44 9.20 12.41
CA VAL A 64 -1.84 8.91 12.70
C VAL A 64 -2.13 7.54 12.10
N GLY A 65 -2.33 6.54 12.97
CA GLY A 65 -2.47 5.15 12.55
C GLY A 65 -3.60 4.94 11.51
N PRO A 66 -3.62 3.81 10.79
CA PRO A 66 -4.57 3.63 9.69
C PRO A 66 -6.04 3.69 10.12
N LEU A 67 -6.36 3.28 11.35
CA LEU A 67 -7.72 3.35 11.88
C LEU A 67 -8.11 4.78 12.28
N GLU A 68 -7.24 5.49 12.98
CA GLU A 68 -7.44 6.91 13.32
C GLU A 68 -7.56 7.77 12.06
N ALA A 69 -6.76 7.49 11.03
CA ALA A 69 -6.83 8.18 9.75
C ALA A 69 -8.17 7.92 9.04
N ALA A 70 -8.76 6.73 9.20
CA ALA A 70 -10.09 6.43 8.67
C ALA A 70 -11.18 7.20 9.44
N ASP A 71 -11.09 7.27 10.76
CA ASP A 71 -12.00 8.06 11.60
C ASP A 71 -11.95 9.55 11.24
N MET A 72 -10.74 10.10 11.03
CA MET A 72 -10.55 11.49 10.59
C MET A 72 -11.10 11.76 9.18
N THR A 73 -11.08 10.76 8.31
CA THR A 73 -11.66 10.87 6.95
C THR A 73 -13.19 10.86 6.99
N GLY A 74 -13.78 10.21 8.00
CA GLY A 74 -15.21 10.00 8.14
C GLY A 74 -15.64 8.67 7.52
N LEU A 75 -16.31 7.82 8.31
CA LEU A 75 -16.64 6.45 7.93
C LEU A 75 -17.60 6.34 6.74
N ALA A 76 -18.48 7.33 6.54
CA ALA A 76 -19.35 7.38 5.37
C ALA A 76 -18.54 7.56 4.07
N THR A 77 -17.55 8.45 4.09
CA THR A 77 -16.63 8.65 2.97
C THR A 77 -15.74 7.43 2.75
N VAL A 78 -15.25 6.80 3.82
CA VAL A 78 -14.49 5.55 3.72
C VAL A 78 -15.34 4.44 3.09
N GLN A 79 -16.62 4.32 3.46
CA GLN A 79 -17.53 3.33 2.88
C GLN A 79 -17.73 3.57 1.38
N ASP A 80 -17.97 4.82 0.98
CA ASP A 80 -18.13 5.21 -0.43
C ASP A 80 -16.88 4.85 -1.25
N ILE A 81 -15.70 5.23 -0.76
CA ILE A 81 -14.41 4.85 -1.36
C ILE A 81 -14.29 3.34 -1.47
N CYS A 82 -14.65 2.59 -0.41
CA CYS A 82 -14.56 1.13 -0.42
C CYS A 82 -15.42 0.49 -1.51
N GLN A 83 -16.64 0.98 -1.73
CA GLN A 83 -17.55 0.42 -2.73
C GLN A 83 -17.00 0.52 -4.16
N HIS A 84 -16.26 1.59 -4.45
CA HIS A 84 -15.70 1.84 -5.77
C HIS A 84 -14.28 1.32 -5.94
N LEU A 85 -13.46 1.35 -4.89
CA LEU A 85 -12.04 1.01 -4.98
C LEU A 85 -11.74 -0.45 -4.67
N LEU A 86 -12.40 -1.07 -3.68
CA LEU A 86 -12.10 -2.45 -3.29
C LEU A 86 -12.18 -3.48 -4.43
N PRO A 87 -13.14 -3.38 -5.38
CA PRO A 87 -13.19 -4.32 -6.51
C PRO A 87 -11.95 -4.29 -7.42
N GLU A 88 -11.25 -3.16 -7.46
CA GLU A 88 -10.05 -2.95 -8.28
C GLU A 88 -8.76 -3.35 -7.52
N LEU A 89 -8.83 -3.53 -6.20
CA LEU A 89 -7.66 -3.92 -5.40
C LEU A 89 -7.36 -5.42 -5.52
N ALA A 90 -6.08 -5.76 -5.38
CA ALA A 90 -5.65 -7.15 -5.34
C ALA A 90 -6.23 -7.89 -4.13
N SER A 91 -6.99 -8.95 -4.40
CA SER A 91 -7.73 -9.73 -3.39
C SER A 91 -7.22 -11.17 -3.19
N GLY A 92 -6.39 -11.70 -4.09
CA GLY A 92 -5.88 -13.08 -4.05
C GLY A 92 -4.37 -13.22 -3.73
N THR A 93 -3.81 -14.38 -4.08
CA THR A 93 -2.38 -14.73 -3.85
C THR A 93 -1.52 -14.65 -5.11
N GLU A 94 -2.13 -14.32 -6.26
CA GLU A 94 -1.51 -14.35 -7.59
C GLU A 94 -0.27 -13.46 -7.65
N MET A 95 -0.34 -12.29 -7.04
CA MET A 95 0.79 -11.36 -7.00
C MET A 95 1.99 -11.89 -6.21
N MET A 96 1.75 -12.78 -5.24
CA MET A 96 2.83 -13.43 -4.50
C MET A 96 3.50 -14.54 -5.30
N SER A 97 2.83 -15.11 -6.31
CA SER A 97 3.43 -16.06 -7.25
C SER A 97 4.54 -15.41 -8.07
N LEU A 98 4.46 -14.11 -8.38
CA LEU A 98 5.53 -13.37 -9.04
C LEU A 98 6.83 -13.39 -8.20
N VAL A 99 6.71 -13.30 -6.89
CA VAL A 99 7.87 -13.40 -5.98
C VAL A 99 8.44 -14.81 -6.01
N ALA A 100 7.58 -15.83 -5.96
CA ALA A 100 7.99 -17.22 -6.03
C ALA A 100 8.71 -17.56 -7.35
N GLU A 101 8.23 -17.05 -8.48
CA GLU A 101 8.88 -17.22 -9.78
C GLU A 101 10.29 -16.61 -9.82
N LYS A 102 10.47 -15.42 -9.24
CA LYS A 102 11.80 -14.79 -9.18
C LYS A 102 12.76 -15.55 -8.29
N VAL A 103 12.27 -16.08 -7.17
CA VAL A 103 13.06 -16.96 -6.29
C VAL A 103 13.47 -18.23 -7.05
N ALA A 104 12.55 -18.84 -7.79
CA ALA A 104 12.82 -20.03 -8.60
C ALA A 104 13.85 -19.78 -9.72
N ARG A 105 13.90 -18.55 -10.26
CA ARG A 105 14.90 -18.11 -11.24
C ARG A 105 16.28 -17.80 -10.64
N GLY A 106 16.43 -17.89 -9.32
CA GLY A 106 17.69 -17.58 -8.63
C GLY A 106 17.92 -16.08 -8.42
N ASP A 107 16.93 -15.23 -8.70
CA ASP A 107 16.98 -13.77 -8.51
C ASP A 107 16.72 -13.38 -7.04
N THR A 108 17.36 -14.09 -6.10
CA THR A 108 17.16 -13.95 -4.64
C THR A 108 18.14 -12.96 -3.99
N ARG A 109 19.05 -12.37 -4.76
CA ARG A 109 20.06 -11.45 -4.22
C ARG A 109 19.40 -10.23 -3.59
N ARG A 110 19.85 -9.86 -2.38
CA ARG A 110 19.55 -8.54 -1.79
C ARG A 110 19.96 -7.46 -2.81
N PRO A 111 19.07 -6.54 -3.20
CA PRO A 111 19.45 -5.46 -4.08
C PRO A 111 20.54 -4.60 -3.44
N GLN A 112 21.79 -4.72 -3.86
CA GLN A 112 22.77 -3.64 -3.64
C GLN A 112 22.40 -2.46 -4.55
N ARG A 113 21.82 -2.72 -5.74
CA ARG A 113 21.39 -1.74 -6.75
C ARG A 113 20.25 -2.15 -7.74
N ALA A 114 19.75 -3.40 -7.74
CA ALA A 114 18.72 -3.87 -8.70
C ALA A 114 17.42 -4.29 -7.98
N ARG A 115 16.33 -3.56 -8.20
CA ARG A 115 15.04 -3.71 -7.48
C ARG A 115 14.32 -5.03 -7.78
N LEU A 116 13.38 -5.37 -6.88
CA LEU A 116 12.53 -6.56 -6.91
C LEU A 116 11.73 -6.75 -8.21
N LEU A 117 11.49 -5.71 -9.00
CA LEU A 117 10.68 -5.77 -10.23
C LEU A 117 11.52 -5.26 -11.42
N PRO A 118 11.70 -6.04 -12.51
CA PRO A 118 12.38 -5.55 -13.70
C PRO A 118 11.43 -4.61 -14.45
N LEU A 119 11.90 -3.43 -14.84
CA LEU A 119 11.20 -2.55 -15.78
C LEU A 119 11.16 -3.25 -17.15
N GLY A 120 10.07 -3.96 -17.41
CA GLY A 120 9.73 -4.50 -18.72
C GLY A 120 8.23 -4.43 -18.86
N ARG A 121 7.74 -3.70 -19.86
CA ARG A 121 6.32 -3.62 -20.21
C ARG A 121 5.78 -5.05 -20.36
N GLY A 122 5.08 -5.54 -19.34
CA GLY A 122 4.19 -6.69 -19.48
C GLY A 122 3.00 -6.28 -20.34
N PRO A 123 2.38 -7.22 -21.09
CA PRO A 123 1.17 -6.89 -21.83
C PRO A 123 0.12 -6.37 -20.86
N ALA A 124 -0.51 -5.25 -21.21
CA ALA A 124 -1.58 -4.66 -20.43
C ALA A 124 -2.65 -5.73 -20.13
N PRO A 125 -3.14 -5.84 -18.88
CA PRO A 125 -4.27 -6.72 -18.60
C PRO A 125 -5.48 -6.26 -19.43
N ALA A 126 -6.11 -7.21 -20.10
CA ALA A 126 -7.34 -7.00 -20.84
C ALA A 126 -8.51 -6.82 -19.84
N HIS A 127 -8.62 -5.64 -19.24
CA HIS A 127 -9.86 -5.23 -18.61
C HIS A 127 -10.82 -4.67 -19.67
N PRO A 128 -12.11 -5.07 -19.66
CA PRO A 128 -13.10 -4.44 -20.51
C PRO A 128 -13.26 -2.99 -20.07
N VAL A 129 -12.98 -2.05 -20.97
CA VAL A 129 -13.29 -0.63 -20.79
C VAL A 129 -14.81 -0.50 -20.62
N ALA A 130 -15.26 -0.11 -19.43
CA ALA A 130 -16.64 0.30 -19.21
C ALA A 130 -16.91 1.61 -19.98
N PRO A 131 -18.06 1.76 -20.65
CA PRO A 131 -18.33 2.95 -21.44
C PRO A 131 -18.75 4.11 -20.54
N GLY A 132 -18.15 5.29 -20.78
CA GLY A 132 -18.74 6.59 -20.45
C GLY A 132 -18.03 7.38 -19.34
N THR A 133 -17.07 8.20 -19.74
CA THR A 133 -16.59 9.36 -18.97
C THR A 133 -17.66 10.46 -18.96
N PRO A 134 -17.57 11.44 -18.04
CA PRO A 134 -17.24 12.75 -18.60
C PRO A 134 -16.15 13.52 -17.82
N ALA A 135 -15.34 14.20 -18.62
CA ALA A 135 -14.60 15.42 -18.35
C ALA A 135 -13.41 15.38 -17.36
N ALA A 136 -12.24 15.62 -17.95
CA ALA A 136 -10.94 15.82 -17.33
C ALA A 136 -10.93 16.84 -16.17
N LEU A 137 -10.39 16.43 -15.02
CA LEU A 137 -9.67 17.35 -14.14
C LEU A 137 -8.18 17.34 -14.52
N ARG A 138 -7.66 18.54 -14.79
CA ARG A 138 -6.24 18.77 -15.10
C ARG A 138 -5.35 18.53 -13.87
N PRO A 139 -4.09 18.12 -14.04
CA PRO A 139 -3.21 17.71 -12.96
C PRO A 139 -2.46 18.90 -12.36
N GLU A 140 -3.16 19.90 -11.82
CA GLU A 140 -2.51 20.97 -11.06
C GLU A 140 -3.40 21.34 -9.87
N THR A 141 -2.80 21.45 -8.68
CA THR A 141 -3.39 21.88 -7.39
C THR A 141 -3.90 20.79 -6.44
N LEU A 142 -2.96 20.12 -5.74
CA LEU A 142 -3.20 19.66 -4.36
C LEU A 142 -1.88 19.74 -3.56
N VAL A 143 -1.29 20.94 -3.56
CA VAL A 143 -0.38 21.39 -2.51
C VAL A 143 -1.20 22.19 -1.52
N SER A 144 -1.23 21.70 -0.28
CA SER A 144 -1.54 22.39 0.98
C SER A 144 -2.08 23.82 0.86
N ARG A 145 -3.37 23.99 1.17
CA ARG A 145 -3.87 25.26 1.70
C ARG A 145 -4.38 25.03 3.12
N SER A 146 -3.59 25.54 4.05
CA SER A 146 -3.93 25.76 5.45
C SER A 146 -5.27 26.47 5.56
N VAL A 147 -6.23 25.86 6.26
CA VAL A 147 -7.47 26.54 6.65
C VAL A 147 -7.15 27.34 7.93
N PRO A 148 -7.37 28.67 7.98
CA PRO A 148 -7.27 29.42 9.22
C PRO A 148 -8.52 29.14 10.08
N LEU A 149 -8.28 28.94 11.38
CA LEU A 149 -9.30 28.83 12.41
C LEU A 149 -10.11 30.13 12.49
N GLN A 150 -11.43 30.02 12.39
CA GLN A 150 -12.39 30.90 13.04
C GLN A 150 -13.41 30.05 13.78
#